data_AF-A0A0P1KYJ0-F1
#
_entry.id   AF-A0A0P1KYJ0-F1
#
_cell.length_a   1.000
_cell.length_b   1.000
_cell.length_c   1.000
_cell.angle_alpha   90.00
_cell.angle_beta   90.00
_cell.angle_gamma   90.00
#
_symmetry.space_group_name_H-M   'P 1'
#
loop_
_entity.id
_entity.type
_entity.pdbx_description
1 polymer ?
#
loop_
_entity_poly.entity_id
_entity_poly.type
_entity_poly.pdbx_seq_one_letter_code
_entity_poly.pdbx_strand_id
1 'polypeptide(L)'
;MELPHLPPKPRKTDFETPNGQSCLPKNIKLLPFAVVKDLLTKHQRELQDYVLRLNDCQDIEDQNLRFQDELKNLLKIFESTETRRRGLEAELNSLRKLEAEYEAKWENLNNLVSRSFSNDALAVTVQNNLETLERLSSAAEASFKDDVDQFINQFLELRKNYHAQRKLLHSWNKTQAS
;
A
#
# COMPACT_ATOMS: atom_id res chain seq x y z
N MET A 1 45.92 -9.84 5.96
CA MET A 1 47.10 -9.11 5.45
C MET A 1 47.43 -8.05 6.48
N GLU A 2 48.58 -8.17 7.16
CA GLU A 2 49.02 -7.16 8.11
C GLU A 2 49.42 -5.88 7.36
N LEU A 3 48.88 -4.72 7.76
CA LEU A 3 49.28 -3.45 7.17
C LEU A 3 50.77 -3.19 7.48
N PRO A 4 51.56 -2.73 6.50
CA PRO A 4 52.96 -2.37 6.74
C PRO A 4 53.06 -1.29 7.81
N HIS A 5 54.07 -1.38 8.69
CA HIS A 5 54.37 -0.37 9.70
C HIS A 5 54.42 1.02 9.06
N LEU A 6 53.48 1.89 9.46
CA LEU A 6 53.40 3.24 8.93
C LEU A 6 54.66 4.04 9.34
N PRO A 7 55.37 4.67 8.39
CA PRO A 7 56.46 5.58 8.73
C PRO A 7 55.93 6.81 9.49
N PRO A 8 56.76 7.47 10.30
CA PRO A 8 56.34 8.66 11.06
C PRO A 8 55.81 9.75 10.12
N LYS A 9 54.62 10.29 10.42
CA LYS A 9 53.98 11.34 9.61
C LYS A 9 54.93 12.55 9.44
N PRO A 10 55.15 13.05 8.21
CA PRO A 10 55.85 14.30 8.00
C PRO A 10 55.02 15.46 8.60
N ARG A 11 55.69 16.30 9.40
CA ARG A 11 55.07 17.37 10.19
C ARG A 11 54.42 18.40 9.26
N LYS A 12 53.11 18.61 9.40
CA LYS A 12 52.49 19.88 8.99
C LYS A 12 52.82 20.89 10.09
N THR A 13 53.63 21.86 9.73
CA THR A 13 53.86 23.09 10.50
C THR A 13 52.52 23.74 10.79
N ASP A 14 52.14 23.78 12.07
CA ASP A 14 51.65 24.99 12.75
C ASP A 14 51.60 24.67 14.27
N PHE A 15 52.38 25.44 15.04
CA PHE A 15 52.44 25.56 16.50
C PHE A 15 52.84 24.32 17.35
N GLU A 16 54.17 24.24 17.57
CA GLU A 16 54.87 23.90 18.82
C GLU A 16 54.31 22.83 19.79
N THR A 17 54.82 21.61 19.65
CA THR A 17 55.51 20.89 20.74
C THR A 17 56.68 20.09 20.15
N PRO A 18 57.88 20.13 20.77
CA PRO A 18 59.09 19.53 20.18
C PRO A 18 59.10 18.02 20.43
N ASN A 19 58.95 17.21 19.37
CA ASN A 19 58.90 15.74 19.41
C ASN A 19 57.70 15.19 20.18
N GLY A 20 57.16 14.05 19.74
CA GLY A 20 56.19 13.26 20.50
C GLY A 20 56.79 12.62 21.76
N GLN A 21 57.45 13.43 22.60
CA GLN A 21 57.84 13.03 23.94
C GLN A 21 56.57 13.08 24.78
N SER A 22 55.98 11.90 24.98
CA SER A 22 54.96 11.69 26.00
C SER A 22 55.43 12.33 27.30
N CYS A 23 54.54 13.12 27.93
CA CYS A 23 54.84 13.71 29.23
C CYS A 23 55.28 12.59 30.16
N LEU A 24 56.47 12.70 30.74
CA LEU A 24 56.98 11.71 31.67
C LEU A 24 56.38 11.97 33.07
N PRO A 25 56.15 10.93 33.88
CA PRO A 25 55.73 11.07 35.27
C PRO A 25 56.58 12.08 36.06
N LYS A 26 55.93 12.85 36.94
CA LYS A 26 56.61 13.82 37.81
C LYS A 26 57.69 13.11 38.63
N ASN A 27 58.86 13.73 38.78
CA ASN A 27 60.02 13.26 39.55
C ASN A 27 60.92 12.17 38.93
N ILE A 28 60.79 11.84 37.64
CA ILE A 28 61.71 10.88 36.97
C ILE A 28 63.20 11.24 37.10
N LYS A 29 63.51 12.55 37.17
CA LYS A 29 64.87 13.04 37.34
C LYS A 29 65.49 12.75 38.72
N LEU A 30 64.69 12.27 39.68
CA LEU A 30 65.12 11.94 41.04
C LEU A 30 65.34 10.44 41.25
N LEU A 31 65.07 9.60 40.25
CA LEU A 31 65.19 8.15 40.38
C LEU A 31 66.58 7.64 39.99
N PRO A 32 67.21 6.78 40.82
CA PRO A 32 68.43 6.06 40.44
C PRO A 32 68.22 5.17 39.22
N PHE A 33 69.26 5.02 38.41
CA PHE A 33 69.23 4.23 37.16
C PHE A 33 68.74 2.79 37.36
N ALA A 34 69.03 2.17 38.51
CA ALA A 34 68.54 0.83 38.85
C ALA A 34 67.00 0.75 38.86
N VAL A 35 66.33 1.79 39.37
CA VAL A 35 64.87 1.84 39.44
C VAL A 35 64.25 2.09 38.06
N VAL A 36 64.92 2.87 37.20
CA VAL A 36 64.50 3.06 35.80
C VAL A 36 64.62 1.76 35.01
N LYS A 37 65.68 0.98 35.24
CA LYS A 37 65.86 -0.33 34.61
C LYS A 37 64.80 -1.34 35.06
N ASP A 38 64.45 -1.34 36.35
CA ASP A 38 63.37 -2.16 36.88
C ASP A 38 62.00 -1.71 36.34
N LEU A 39 61.76 -0.40 36.17
CA LEU A 39 60.53 0.13 35.57
C LEU A 39 60.36 -0.36 34.11
N LEU A 40 61.45 -0.39 33.34
CA LEU A 40 61.45 -0.84 31.95
C LEU A 40 61.32 -2.36 31.79
N THR A 41 61.79 -3.15 32.75
CA THR A 41 61.87 -4.62 32.63
C THR A 41 60.80 -5.37 33.41
N LYS A 42 60.40 -4.86 34.59
CA LYS A 42 59.44 -5.51 35.49
C LYS A 42 58.07 -4.82 35.48
N HIS A 43 58.02 -3.51 35.27
CA HIS A 43 56.80 -2.70 35.37
C HIS A 43 56.34 -2.14 34.01
N GLN A 44 56.58 -2.88 32.93
CA GLN A 44 56.19 -2.47 31.56
C GLN A 44 54.67 -2.25 31.41
N ARG A 45 53.84 -3.00 32.15
CA ARG A 45 52.36 -2.81 32.14
C ARG A 45 51.94 -1.46 32.71
N GLU A 46 52.58 -1.01 33.78
CA GLU A 46 52.27 0.29 34.40
C GLU A 46 52.66 1.44 33.47
N LEU A 47 53.72 1.28 32.68
CA LEU A 47 54.09 2.20 31.60
C LEU A 47 53.07 2.19 30.46
N GLN A 48 52.53 1.02 30.08
CA GLN A 48 51.47 0.91 29.08
C GLN A 48 50.18 1.59 29.56
N ASP A 49 49.77 1.36 30.80
CA ASP A 49 48.61 2.02 31.42
C ASP A 49 48.79 3.53 31.51
N TYR A 50 50.02 3.99 31.79
CA TYR A 50 50.35 5.40 31.79
C TYR A 50 50.22 6.03 30.40
N VAL A 51 50.68 5.33 29.35
CA VAL A 51 50.52 5.79 27.96
C VAL A 51 49.05 5.77 27.53
N LEU A 52 48.26 4.80 27.99
CA LEU A 52 46.81 4.76 27.74
C LEU A 52 46.10 5.97 28.37
N ARG A 53 46.51 6.41 29.56
CA ARG A 53 45.97 7.63 30.20
C ARG A 53 46.36 8.93 29.51
N LEU A 54 47.40 8.92 28.67
CA LEU A 54 47.80 10.08 27.88
C LEU A 54 47.03 10.17 26.55
N ASN A 55 46.44 9.06 26.11
CA ASN A 55 45.57 9.00 24.95
C ASN A 55 44.12 9.00 25.42
N ASP A 56 43.55 10.18 25.62
CA ASP A 56 42.13 10.32 25.99
C ASP A 56 41.24 9.74 24.88
N CYS A 57 40.58 8.61 25.17
CA CYS A 57 39.58 8.01 24.29
C CYS A 57 38.16 8.53 24.56
N GLN A 58 38.01 9.56 25.40
CA GLN A 58 36.71 10.11 25.80
C GLN A 58 35.88 10.56 24.59
N ASP A 59 36.49 11.19 23.58
CA ASP A 59 35.79 11.59 22.36
C ASP A 59 35.18 10.39 21.61
N ILE A 60 35.87 9.24 21.62
CA ILE A 60 35.41 8.01 20.96
C ILE A 60 34.30 7.37 21.79
N GLU A 61 34.43 7.35 23.12
CA GLU A 61 33.41 6.85 24.03
C GLU A 61 32.12 7.67 23.92
N ASP A 62 32.22 9.00 23.89
CA ASP A 62 31.10 9.91 23.72
C ASP A 62 30.41 9.72 22.35
N GLN A 63 31.18 9.57 21.27
CA GLN A 63 30.63 9.27 19.95
C GLN A 63 29.92 7.91 19.93
N ASN A 64 30.50 6.90 20.57
CA ASN A 64 29.91 5.56 20.62
C ASN A 64 28.61 5.56 21.42
N LEU A 65 28.56 6.29 22.53
CA LEU A 65 27.32 6.50 23.30
C LEU A 65 26.25 7.22 22.46
N ARG A 66 26.61 8.27 21.71
CA ARG A 66 25.69 8.95 20.79
C ARG A 66 25.15 8.01 19.72
N PHE A 67 26.01 7.21 19.10
CA PHE A 67 25.56 6.23 18.10
C PHE A 67 24.65 5.15 18.69
N GLN A 68 24.92 4.70 19.92
CA GLN A 68 24.02 3.78 20.61
C GLN A 68 22.63 4.40 20.85
N ASP A 69 22.57 5.67 21.23
CA ASP A 69 21.30 6.35 21.45
C ASP A 69 20.55 6.62 20.13
N GLU A 70 21.27 7.00 19.06
CA GLU A 70 20.70 7.11 17.71
C GLU A 70 20.13 5.79 17.22
N LEU A 71 20.84 4.68 17.41
CA LEU A 71 20.37 3.34 17.04
C LEU A 71 19.13 2.93 17.83
N LYS A 72 19.08 3.21 19.14
CA LYS A 72 17.88 2.97 19.96
C LYS A 72 16.70 3.81 19.48
N ASN A 73 16.93 5.06 19.13
CA ASN A 73 15.88 5.93 18.59
C ASN A 73 15.38 5.43 17.23
N LEU A 74 16.30 5.00 16.36
CA LEU A 74 15.96 4.41 15.07
C LEU A 74 15.11 3.15 15.23
N LEU A 75 15.47 2.26 16.16
CA LEU A 75 14.67 1.07 16.48
C LEU A 75 13.24 1.42 16.91
N LYS A 76 13.08 2.39 17.80
CA LYS A 76 11.74 2.86 18.23
C LYS A 76 10.92 3.41 17.05
N ILE A 77 11.57 4.16 16.16
CA ILE A 77 10.91 4.70 14.96
C ILE A 77 10.48 3.55 14.03
N PHE A 78 11.34 2.54 13.82
CA PHE A 78 10.98 1.35 13.04
C PHE A 78 9.80 0.59 13.64
N GLU A 79 9.79 0.37 14.96
CA GLU A 79 8.67 -0.28 15.64
C GLU A 79 7.36 0.50 15.44
N SER A 80 7.38 1.83 15.60
CA SER A 80 6.21 2.68 15.37
C SER A 80 5.75 2.69 13.90
N THR A 81 6.70 2.56 12.97
CA THR A 81 6.40 2.51 11.54
C THR A 81 5.79 1.17 11.16
N GLU A 82 6.30 0.08 11.74
CA GLU A 82 5.75 -1.26 11.56
C GLU A 82 4.32 -1.38 12.13
N THR A 83 4.03 -0.80 13.29
CA THR A 83 2.67 -0.78 13.83
C THR A 83 1.73 0.01 12.92
N ARG A 84 2.17 1.18 12.42
CA ARG A 84 1.39 1.97 11.45
C ARG A 84 1.17 1.21 10.14
N ARG A 85 2.19 0.52 9.63
CA ARG A 85 2.11 -0.30 8.41
C ARG A 85 1.05 -1.40 8.56
N ARG A 86 1.05 -2.11 9.68
CA ARG A 86 0.03 -3.15 9.97
C ARG A 86 -1.38 -2.56 10.08
N GLY A 87 -1.53 -1.38 10.69
CA GLY A 87 -2.80 -0.67 10.75
C GLY A 87 -3.34 -0.33 9.36
N LEU A 88 -2.51 0.27 8.52
CA LEU A 88 -2.85 0.58 7.12
C LEU A 88 -3.17 -0.66 6.29
N GLU A 89 -2.45 -1.76 6.52
CA GLU A 89 -2.72 -3.03 5.83
C GLU A 89 -4.10 -3.61 6.19
N ALA A 90 -4.51 -3.48 7.46
CA ALA A 90 -5.85 -3.85 7.89
C ALA A 90 -6.93 -2.95 7.26
N GLU A 91 -6.70 -1.64 7.21
CA GLU A 91 -7.61 -0.69 6.55
C GLU A 91 -7.74 -0.98 5.05
N LEU A 92 -6.63 -1.22 4.35
CA LEU A 92 -6.64 -1.60 2.93
C LEU A 92 -7.41 -2.90 2.69
N ASN A 93 -7.24 -3.90 3.55
CA ASN A 93 -8.01 -5.13 3.45
C ASN A 93 -9.51 -4.90 3.69
N SER A 94 -9.87 -3.96 4.56
CA SER A 94 -11.27 -3.57 4.77
C SER A 94 -11.85 -2.87 3.53
N LEU A 95 -11.09 -1.98 2.90
CA LEU A 95 -11.49 -1.27 1.69
C LEU A 95 -11.66 -2.23 0.52
N ARG A 96 -10.76 -3.19 0.34
CA ARG A 96 -10.89 -4.24 -0.70
C ARG A 96 -12.16 -5.07 -0.54
N LYS A 97 -12.54 -5.39 0.70
CA LYS A 97 -13.82 -6.08 0.96
C LYS A 97 -15.00 -5.22 0.55
N LEU A 98 -14.97 -3.93 0.92
CA LEU A 98 -16.02 -2.98 0.58
C LEU A 98 -16.12 -2.76 -0.94
N GLU A 99 -14.99 -2.71 -1.63
CA GLU A 99 -14.92 -2.63 -3.10
C GLU A 99 -15.58 -3.85 -3.74
N ALA A 100 -15.27 -5.06 -3.27
CA ALA A 100 -15.92 -6.28 -3.75
C ALA A 100 -17.43 -6.29 -3.49
N GLU A 101 -17.88 -5.80 -2.33
CA GLU A 101 -19.31 -5.66 -2.04
C GLU A 101 -19.99 -4.63 -2.97
N TYR A 102 -19.30 -3.54 -3.26
CA TYR A 102 -19.76 -2.51 -4.19
C TYR A 102 -19.90 -3.07 -5.60
N GLU A 103 -18.87 -3.77 -6.10
CA GLU A 103 -18.90 -4.41 -7.42
C GLU A 103 -20.04 -5.41 -7.54
N ALA A 104 -20.25 -6.25 -6.52
CA ALA A 104 -21.36 -7.21 -6.52
C ALA A 104 -22.73 -6.50 -6.54
N LYS A 105 -22.91 -5.43 -5.78
CA LYS A 105 -24.15 -4.64 -5.79
C LYS A 105 -24.37 -3.93 -7.13
N TRP A 106 -23.29 -3.38 -7.69
CA TRP A 106 -23.30 -2.74 -8.99
C TRP A 106 -23.68 -3.73 -10.10
N GLU A 107 -23.07 -4.91 -10.11
CA GLU A 107 -23.37 -5.95 -11.09
C GLU A 107 -24.83 -6.41 -10.99
N ASN A 108 -25.32 -6.63 -9.76
CA ASN A 108 -26.73 -6.97 -9.54
C ASN A 108 -27.69 -5.89 -10.05
N LEU A 109 -27.39 -4.63 -9.76
CA LEU A 109 -28.20 -3.51 -10.25
C LEU A 109 -28.14 -3.42 -11.79
N ASN A 110 -26.96 -3.54 -12.37
CA ASN A 110 -26.77 -3.47 -13.81
C ASN A 110 -27.44 -4.64 -14.53
N ASN A 111 -27.44 -5.84 -13.93
CA ASN A 111 -28.16 -7.00 -14.43
C ASN A 111 -29.68 -6.79 -14.37
N LEU A 112 -30.19 -6.20 -13.29
CA LEU A 112 -31.60 -5.86 -13.17
C LEU A 112 -32.01 -4.79 -14.19
N VAL A 113 -31.24 -3.71 -14.30
CA VAL A 113 -31.47 -2.67 -15.30
C VAL A 113 -31.41 -3.25 -16.71
N SER A 114 -30.34 -3.98 -17.05
CA SER A 114 -30.17 -4.55 -18.39
C SER A 114 -31.28 -5.53 -18.78
N ARG A 115 -31.80 -6.33 -17.84
CA ARG A 115 -32.81 -7.36 -18.13
C ARG A 115 -34.24 -6.88 -18.12
N SER A 116 -34.60 -5.86 -17.34
CA SER A 116 -35.99 -5.45 -17.20
C SER A 116 -36.28 -3.99 -17.54
N PHE A 117 -35.28 -3.11 -17.46
CA PHE A 117 -35.47 -1.67 -17.64
C PHE A 117 -34.69 -1.09 -18.80
N SER A 118 -33.78 -1.86 -19.40
CA SER A 118 -33.09 -1.43 -20.59
C SER A 118 -34.08 -1.26 -21.72
N ASN A 119 -33.75 -0.32 -22.59
CA ASN A 119 -34.49 -0.09 -23.81
C ASN A 119 -34.67 -1.38 -24.63
N ASP A 120 -33.63 -2.20 -24.72
CA ASP A 120 -33.68 -3.47 -25.45
C ASP A 120 -34.59 -4.49 -24.76
N ALA A 121 -34.48 -4.63 -23.44
CA ALA A 121 -35.36 -5.51 -22.67
C ALA A 121 -36.83 -5.11 -22.76
N LEU A 122 -37.11 -3.80 -22.69
CA LEU A 122 -38.47 -3.29 -22.84
C LEU A 122 -38.99 -3.47 -24.27
N ALA A 123 -38.15 -3.27 -25.29
CA ALA A 123 -38.52 -3.54 -26.67
C ALA A 123 -38.86 -5.03 -26.88
N VAL A 124 -38.05 -5.94 -26.35
CA VAL A 124 -38.28 -7.39 -26.41
C VAL A 124 -39.57 -7.78 -25.67
N THR A 125 -39.84 -7.22 -24.49
CA THR A 125 -41.09 -7.52 -23.77
C THR A 125 -42.32 -7.02 -24.53
N VAL A 126 -42.28 -5.83 -25.12
CA VAL A 126 -43.36 -5.32 -25.99
C VAL A 126 -43.53 -6.21 -27.23
N GLN A 127 -42.45 -6.69 -27.83
CA GLN A 127 -42.50 -7.60 -28.97
C GLN A 127 -43.12 -8.96 -28.61
N ASN A 128 -42.75 -9.56 -27.47
CA ASN A 128 -43.36 -10.79 -26.98
C ASN A 128 -44.85 -10.61 -26.68
N ASN A 129 -45.26 -9.45 -26.17
CA ASN A 129 -46.66 -9.12 -25.93
C ASN A 129 -47.45 -9.03 -27.24
N LEU A 130 -46.87 -8.47 -28.31
CA LEU A 130 -47.48 -8.46 -29.65
C LEU A 130 -47.70 -9.87 -30.19
N GLU A 131 -46.69 -10.75 -30.10
CA GLU A 131 -46.83 -12.15 -30.51
C GLU A 131 -47.93 -12.87 -29.71
N THR A 132 -48.02 -12.57 -28.41
CA THR A 132 -49.06 -13.14 -27.54
C THR A 132 -50.45 -12.66 -27.94
N LEU A 133 -50.63 -11.35 -28.17
CA LEU A 133 -51.90 -10.80 -28.64
C LEU A 133 -52.30 -11.35 -30.02
N GLU A 134 -51.34 -11.57 -30.91
CA GLU A 134 -51.58 -12.20 -32.21
C GLU A 134 -52.07 -13.63 -32.03
N ARG A 135 -51.37 -14.44 -31.22
CA ARG A 135 -51.81 -15.81 -30.89
C ARG A 135 -53.19 -15.84 -30.24
N LEU A 136 -53.48 -14.94 -29.30
CA LEU A 136 -54.79 -14.84 -28.66
C LEU A 136 -55.89 -14.46 -29.66
N SER A 137 -55.59 -13.54 -30.59
CA SER A 137 -56.54 -13.15 -31.64
C SER A 137 -56.85 -14.33 -32.58
N SER A 138 -55.83 -15.07 -33.02
CA SER A 138 -56.01 -16.26 -33.85
C SER A 138 -56.71 -17.40 -33.11
N ALA A 139 -56.44 -17.57 -31.82
CA ALA A 139 -57.13 -18.55 -30.99
C ALA A 139 -58.62 -18.18 -30.79
N ALA A 140 -58.93 -16.89 -30.63
CA ALA A 140 -60.31 -16.40 -30.57
C ALA A 140 -61.04 -16.66 -31.89
N GLU A 141 -60.41 -16.40 -33.04
CA GLU A 141 -60.96 -16.73 -34.36
C GLU A 141 -61.24 -18.24 -34.52
N ALA A 142 -60.32 -19.11 -34.08
CA ALA A 142 -60.45 -20.56 -34.21
C ALA A 142 -61.45 -21.20 -33.23
N SER A 143 -61.71 -20.55 -32.08
CA SER A 143 -62.61 -21.07 -31.03
C SER A 143 -64.02 -20.52 -31.09
N PHE A 144 -64.32 -19.67 -32.07
CA PHE A 144 -65.65 -19.10 -32.29
C PHE A 144 -66.72 -20.20 -32.46
N LYS A 145 -67.77 -20.18 -31.63
CA LYS A 145 -68.85 -21.18 -31.73
C LYS A 145 -70.28 -20.67 -31.81
N ASP A 146 -70.73 -19.57 -31.18
CA ASP A 146 -72.16 -19.17 -31.32
C ASP A 146 -72.48 -17.68 -31.00
N ASP A 147 -71.77 -17.02 -30.07
CA ASP A 147 -72.06 -15.61 -29.71
C ASP A 147 -71.22 -14.61 -30.55
N VAL A 148 -71.84 -14.11 -31.62
CA VAL A 148 -71.21 -13.20 -32.60
C VAL A 148 -70.84 -11.85 -31.96
N ASP A 149 -71.71 -11.26 -31.15
CA ASP A 149 -71.48 -9.93 -30.58
C ASP A 149 -70.38 -9.97 -29.52
N GLN A 150 -70.36 -11.01 -28.69
CA GLN A 150 -69.29 -11.22 -27.72
C GLN A 150 -67.93 -11.45 -28.41
N PHE A 151 -67.91 -12.25 -29.47
CA PHE A 151 -66.72 -12.49 -30.26
C PHE A 151 -66.20 -11.21 -30.92
N ILE A 152 -67.07 -10.45 -31.59
CA ILE A 152 -66.69 -9.20 -32.26
C ILE A 152 -66.08 -8.22 -31.26
N ASN A 153 -66.67 -8.06 -30.08
CA ASN A 153 -66.15 -7.17 -29.04
C ASN A 153 -64.77 -7.62 -28.54
N GLN A 154 -64.61 -8.90 -28.21
CA GLN A 154 -63.32 -9.44 -27.74
C GLN A 154 -62.24 -9.36 -28.81
N PHE A 155 -62.56 -9.69 -30.05
CA PHE A 155 -61.63 -9.66 -31.16
C PHE A 155 -61.21 -8.23 -31.52
N LEU A 156 -62.15 -7.29 -31.54
CA LEU A 156 -61.86 -5.87 -31.75
C LEU A 156 -60.98 -5.30 -30.65
N GLU A 157 -61.21 -5.64 -29.38
CA GLU A 157 -60.34 -5.22 -28.29
C GLU A 157 -58.92 -5.77 -28.42
N LEU A 158 -58.78 -7.07 -28.74
CA LEU A 158 -57.46 -7.68 -28.97
C LEU A 158 -56.71 -7.02 -30.12
N ARG A 159 -57.36 -6.79 -31.26
CA ARG A 159 -56.75 -6.13 -32.42
C ARG A 159 -56.44 -4.65 -32.15
N LYS A 160 -57.30 -3.94 -31.42
CA LYS A 160 -57.04 -2.55 -31.00
C LYS A 160 -55.78 -2.48 -30.13
N ASN A 161 -55.66 -3.37 -29.15
CA ASN A 161 -54.51 -3.43 -28.25
C ASN A 161 -53.23 -3.82 -29.02
N TYR A 162 -53.30 -4.78 -29.94
CA TYR A 162 -52.20 -5.15 -30.82
C TYR A 162 -51.71 -3.96 -31.66
N HIS A 163 -52.61 -3.28 -32.37
CA HIS A 163 -52.22 -2.14 -33.21
C HIS A 163 -51.72 -0.94 -32.40
N ALA A 164 -52.25 -0.72 -31.19
CA ALA A 164 -51.74 0.31 -30.28
C ALA A 164 -50.29 0.02 -29.85
N GLN A 165 -49.99 -1.20 -29.40
CA GLN A 165 -48.64 -1.60 -29.01
C GLN A 165 -47.67 -1.60 -30.20
N ARG A 166 -48.12 -2.01 -31.39
CA ARG A 166 -47.31 -1.99 -32.62
C ARG A 166 -46.92 -0.57 -33.04
N LYS A 167 -47.85 0.39 -32.92
CA LYS A 167 -47.56 1.80 -33.16
C LYS A 167 -46.56 2.35 -32.16
N LEU A 168 -46.72 2.01 -30.88
CA LEU A 168 -45.79 2.41 -29.82
C LEU A 168 -44.37 1.90 -30.08
N LEU A 169 -44.22 0.61 -30.41
CA LEU A 169 -42.92 0.02 -30.77
C LEU A 169 -42.30 0.70 -32.00
N HIS A 170 -43.10 0.99 -33.02
CA HIS A 170 -42.61 1.69 -34.22
C HIS A 170 -42.14 3.12 -33.90
N SER A 171 -42.87 3.87 -33.05
CA SER A 171 -42.42 5.19 -32.63
C SER A 171 -41.14 5.13 -31.79
N TRP A 172 -41.02 4.11 -30.93
CA TRP A 172 -39.86 3.89 -30.08
C TRP A 172 -38.60 3.59 -30.92
N ASN A 173 -38.68 2.67 -31.86
CA ASN A 173 -37.56 2.33 -32.74
C ASN A 173 -37.09 3.53 -33.58
N LYS A 174 -38.03 4.40 -33.99
CA LYS A 174 -37.71 5.63 -34.72
C LYS A 174 -36.91 6.62 -33.87
N THR A 175 -37.23 6.74 -32.58
CA THR A 175 -36.51 7.62 -31.64
C THR A 175 -35.13 7.10 -31.25
N GLN A 176 -34.84 5.80 -31.38
CA GLN A 176 -33.52 5.22 -31.09
C GLN A 176 -32.55 5.27 -32.28
N ALA A 177 -33.07 5.39 -33.51
CA ALA A 177 -32.27 5.44 -34.73
C ALA A 177 -31.85 6.86 -35.16
N SER A 178 -32.27 7.89 -34.43
CA SER A 178 -31.90 9.30 -34.64
C SER A 178 -30.88 9.75 -33.61
#